data_AF-V4AVG8-F1
#
_entry.id   AF-V4AVG8-F1
#
_cell.length_a   1.000
_cell.length_b   1.000
_cell.length_c   1.000
_cell.angle_alpha   90.00
_cell.angle_beta   90.00
_cell.angle_gamma   90.00
#
_symmetry.space_group_name_H-M   'P 1'
#
loop_
_entity.id
_entity.type
_entity.pdbx_description
1 polymer ?
#
loop_
_entity_poly.entity_id
_entity_poly.type
_entity_poly.pdbx_seq_one_letter_code
_entity_poly.pdbx_strand_id
1 'polypeptide(L)'
;MVLLPLLCLLPVLVFSTSTPTIKPRVNIAKEGSISVYVHDEVNVQSMDIKVTFFKPFQLHNLVANFNKVTSEWWIKTPVNNLEGVKSFELAVFYYYHVENNHPPQRKIYTETIFLNQETGLQPQPHQMSKREVTVLFDDFNGNQLNMNNWMYEVTASGGGNGEFQVYTPEATNTFLKNGILHLKPTFTADRFGENFLNNGKLDVKGQWGSCTASFNNGCYRTGSNIPPIMSSKIISKVKISHGRVEVLAKIPVGDWIWPAIWLLPPGGTGVYGSWPNSGEIDIMESRGNLNLKDGQGHIQGVKQTLSTIHFGNGRPNHRQHGHWKLKTDGSTWADDYHLYAVDWTQDRIKCTVDGNPVLDWKTPPEGYWKHENFSGNNLWANGGPDAPFDGKFDLILNVAVGGTGGFFPDGWNNGADGKPWKDSTSTVMKDFWNSRSKWQQTWHGDDVAMKVKYVKMVRYN
;
A
#
# COMPACT_ATOMS: atom_id res chain seq x y z
N MET A 1 -61.12 46.68 17.01
CA MET A 1 -59.94 46.92 17.87
C MET A 1 -59.50 45.58 18.44
N VAL A 2 -58.56 44.87 17.80
CA VAL A 2 -57.63 43.86 18.35
C VAL A 2 -56.58 43.60 17.25
N LEU A 3 -55.33 43.46 17.68
CA LEU A 3 -54.08 43.56 16.92
C LEU A 3 -53.77 42.32 16.06
N LEU A 4 -53.18 42.54 14.88
CA LEU A 4 -52.25 41.60 14.22
C LEU A 4 -50.84 41.82 14.77
N PRO A 5 -50.06 40.78 15.14
CA PRO A 5 -48.69 40.95 15.59
C PRO A 5 -47.70 41.05 14.41
N LEU A 6 -46.72 41.94 14.60
CA LEU A 6 -45.56 42.20 13.76
C LEU A 6 -44.75 40.93 13.43
N LEU A 7 -44.34 40.81 12.17
CA LEU A 7 -43.19 40.02 11.73
C LEU A 7 -41.91 40.62 12.34
N CYS A 8 -41.20 39.86 13.18
CA CYS A 8 -39.79 40.08 13.46
C CYS A 8 -38.96 39.28 12.45
N LEU A 9 -38.32 39.98 11.51
CA LEU A 9 -37.21 39.45 10.70
C LEU A 9 -35.98 39.29 11.60
N LEU A 10 -35.68 38.06 12.01
CA LEU A 10 -34.36 37.71 12.55
C LEU A 10 -33.40 37.45 11.38
N PRO A 11 -32.16 37.97 11.40
CA PRO A 11 -31.17 37.64 10.39
C PRO A 11 -30.81 36.16 10.53
N VAL A 12 -30.98 35.41 9.44
CA VAL A 12 -30.43 34.06 9.30
C VAL A 12 -28.91 34.20 9.26
N LEU A 13 -28.25 33.94 10.39
CA LEU A 13 -26.82 33.68 10.45
C LEU A 13 -26.55 32.39 9.67
N VAL A 14 -26.20 32.53 8.40
CA VAL A 14 -25.59 31.46 7.62
C VAL A 14 -24.21 31.22 8.22
N PHE A 15 -24.08 30.21 9.07
CA PHE A 15 -22.78 29.70 9.46
C PHE A 15 -22.15 29.06 8.23
N SER A 16 -21.22 29.78 7.60
CA SER A 16 -20.24 29.20 6.70
C SER A 16 -19.44 28.18 7.50
N THR A 17 -19.73 26.89 7.33
CA THR A 17 -18.87 25.80 7.79
C THR A 17 -17.68 25.67 6.83
N SER A 18 -16.92 26.76 6.64
CA SER A 18 -15.60 26.67 6.03
C SER A 18 -14.68 26.11 7.11
N THR A 19 -14.37 24.82 7.05
CA THR A 19 -13.28 24.24 7.84
C THR A 19 -12.02 25.07 7.61
N PRO A 20 -11.42 25.67 8.65
CA PRO A 20 -10.27 26.54 8.50
C PRO A 20 -9.09 25.79 7.89
N THR A 21 -8.41 26.45 6.97
CA THR A 21 -7.41 25.82 6.11
C THR A 21 -6.04 26.05 6.73
N ILE A 22 -5.70 25.26 7.75
CA ILE A 22 -4.32 25.24 8.27
C ILE A 22 -3.40 24.75 7.14
N LYS A 23 -2.64 25.66 6.53
CA LYS A 23 -1.67 25.35 5.47
C LYS A 23 -0.29 25.83 5.92
N PRO A 24 0.70 24.92 6.02
CA PRO A 24 2.06 25.32 6.27
C PRO A 24 2.60 26.22 5.14
N ARG A 25 3.41 27.21 5.48
CA ARG A 25 4.30 27.94 4.56
C ARG A 25 5.72 27.47 4.81
N VAL A 26 6.47 27.19 3.75
CA VAL A 26 7.87 26.76 3.84
C VAL A 26 8.76 27.87 3.32
N ASN A 27 9.69 28.36 4.13
CA ASN A 27 10.73 29.28 3.71
C ASN A 27 12.09 28.59 3.83
N ILE A 28 12.97 28.82 2.86
CA ILE A 28 14.38 28.40 2.96
C ILE A 28 15.22 29.67 3.14
N ALA A 29 16.01 29.73 4.19
CA ALA A 29 16.95 30.82 4.42
C ALA A 29 18.25 30.61 3.62
N LYS A 30 18.91 31.72 3.27
CA LYS A 30 20.18 31.72 2.50
C LYS A 30 21.30 30.88 3.11
N GLU A 31 21.26 30.64 4.40
CA GLU A 31 22.20 29.80 5.16
C GLU A 31 21.90 28.30 5.10
N GLY A 32 20.95 27.86 4.26
CA GLY A 32 20.58 26.44 4.11
C GLY A 32 19.66 25.91 5.21
N SER A 33 19.05 26.80 6.00
CA SER A 33 18.04 26.42 6.99
C SER A 33 16.63 26.46 6.41
N ILE A 34 15.78 25.50 6.78
CA ILE A 34 14.38 25.46 6.36
C ILE A 34 13.51 25.83 7.54
N SER A 35 12.67 26.84 7.33
CA SER A 35 11.63 27.28 8.24
C SER A 35 10.26 26.83 7.75
N VAL A 36 9.55 26.01 8.52
CA VAL A 36 8.13 25.70 8.27
C VAL A 36 7.29 26.53 9.22
N TYR A 37 6.36 27.31 8.70
CA TYR A 37 5.41 28.14 9.44
C TYR A 37 4.02 27.55 9.30
N VAL A 38 3.22 27.56 10.35
CA VAL A 38 1.80 27.20 10.26
C VAL A 38 1.00 28.33 10.89
N HIS A 39 0.14 28.95 10.08
CA HIS A 39 -0.74 30.02 10.54
C HIS A 39 -1.97 29.42 11.22
N ASP A 40 -2.19 29.82 12.47
CA ASP A 40 -3.30 29.41 13.33
C ASP A 40 -4.50 30.33 13.10
N GLU A 41 -5.52 29.83 12.39
CA GLU A 41 -6.82 30.51 12.21
C GLU A 41 -7.88 30.05 13.23
N VAL A 42 -7.54 29.15 14.18
CA VAL A 42 -8.54 28.40 14.97
C VAL A 42 -8.26 28.25 16.47
N ASN A 43 -7.44 29.09 17.07
CA ASN A 43 -7.07 28.97 18.50
C ASN A 43 -6.50 27.58 18.83
N VAL A 44 -5.54 27.11 18.03
CA VAL A 44 -4.81 25.87 18.30
C VAL A 44 -4.04 25.99 19.62
N GLN A 45 -4.29 25.07 20.56
CA GLN A 45 -3.67 25.06 21.89
C GLN A 45 -2.25 24.47 21.88
N SER A 46 -2.07 23.37 21.15
CA SER A 46 -0.77 22.72 20.96
C SER A 46 -0.67 22.20 19.53
N MET A 47 0.55 22.25 18.98
CA MET A 47 0.83 21.67 17.68
C MET A 47 2.19 20.99 17.63
N ASP A 48 2.19 19.71 17.28
CA ASP A 48 3.42 18.95 17.02
C ASP A 48 3.65 18.92 15.52
N ILE A 49 4.72 19.56 15.03
CA ILE A 49 5.11 19.49 13.62
C ILE A 49 6.29 18.54 13.45
N LYS A 50 6.13 17.49 12.65
CA LYS A 50 7.23 16.64 12.20
C LYS A 50 7.52 16.95 10.74
N VAL A 51 8.80 17.15 10.43
CA VAL A 51 9.25 17.42 9.07
C VAL A 51 10.09 16.25 8.58
N THR A 52 9.72 15.71 7.42
CA THR A 52 10.42 14.60 6.77
C THR A 52 10.86 15.01 5.36
N PHE A 53 12.12 14.70 5.04
CA PHE A 53 12.75 14.95 3.73
C PHE A 53 12.90 13.63 2.97
N PHE A 54 12.47 13.58 1.70
CA PHE A 54 12.39 12.30 0.95
C PHE A 54 13.48 12.09 -0.10
N LYS A 55 14.02 13.16 -0.73
CA LYS A 55 15.08 13.08 -1.76
C LYS A 55 15.85 14.41 -1.85
N PRO A 56 17.15 14.42 -2.18
CA PRO A 56 18.07 13.29 -2.28
C PRO A 56 18.53 12.76 -0.92
N PHE A 57 18.00 13.31 0.17
CA PHE A 57 18.33 12.88 1.52
C PHE A 57 17.75 11.49 1.81
N GLN A 58 18.54 10.62 2.46
CA GLN A 58 17.99 9.49 3.24
C GLN A 58 16.88 10.02 4.16
N LEU A 59 15.89 9.23 4.54
CA LEU A 59 14.78 9.69 5.39
C LEU A 59 15.32 10.33 6.69
N HIS A 60 15.36 11.66 6.77
CA HIS A 60 15.72 12.39 7.98
C HIS A 60 14.44 12.87 8.64
N ASN A 61 14.14 12.31 9.81
CA ASN A 61 13.05 12.76 10.66
C ASN A 61 13.58 13.80 11.62
N LEU A 62 13.16 15.05 11.44
CA LEU A 62 13.39 16.11 12.41
C LEU A 62 12.13 16.26 13.26
N VAL A 63 12.28 15.94 14.55
CA VAL A 63 11.27 16.17 15.59
C VAL A 63 11.79 17.31 16.46
N ALA A 64 11.06 18.43 16.51
CA ALA A 64 11.37 19.55 17.39
C ALA A 64 10.15 19.87 18.26
N ASN A 65 10.37 20.44 19.45
CA ASN A 65 9.32 21.01 20.28
C ASN A 65 9.15 22.50 19.93
N PHE A 66 7.91 22.97 19.85
CA PHE A 66 7.60 24.28 19.27
C PHE A 66 7.29 25.36 20.31
N ASN A 67 7.69 26.60 19.99
CA ASN A 67 7.24 27.80 20.70
C ASN A 67 6.16 28.49 19.85
N LYS A 68 4.95 28.66 20.40
CA LYS A 68 3.91 29.52 19.79
C LYS A 68 4.36 30.97 19.90
N VAL A 69 4.55 31.64 18.78
CA VAL A 69 4.75 33.10 18.75
C VAL A 69 3.51 33.68 18.09
N THR A 70 2.70 34.39 18.88
CA THR A 70 1.38 34.93 18.47
C THR A 70 0.43 33.86 17.89
N SER A 71 0.19 33.86 16.58
CA SER A 71 -0.66 32.94 15.81
C SER A 71 0.15 32.07 14.85
N GLU A 72 1.47 31.98 15.04
CA GLU A 72 2.37 31.23 14.16
C GLU A 72 3.19 30.20 14.94
N TRP A 73 3.28 29.01 14.37
CA TRP A 73 4.13 27.92 14.85
C TRP A 73 5.26 27.70 13.84
N TRP A 74 6.51 27.57 14.29
CA TRP A 74 7.63 27.39 13.36
C TRP A 74 8.75 26.44 13.83
N ILE A 75 9.38 25.75 12.88
CA ILE A 75 10.63 24.99 13.05
C ILE A 75 11.65 25.55 12.08
N LYS A 76 12.86 25.88 12.55
CA LYS A 76 14.03 26.19 11.71
C LYS A 76 15.05 25.09 11.90
N THR A 77 15.39 24.38 10.84
CA THR A 77 16.41 23.32 10.89
C THR A 77 17.51 23.61 9.89
N PRO A 78 18.80 23.49 10.26
CA PRO A 78 19.87 23.44 9.27
C PRO A 78 19.70 22.18 8.41
N VAL A 79 19.84 22.32 7.09
CA VAL A 79 19.93 21.19 6.17
C VAL A 79 21.32 21.18 5.59
N ASN A 80 22.10 20.18 5.99
CA ASN A 80 23.46 20.00 5.48
C ASN A 80 23.39 19.33 4.11
N ASN A 81 24.41 19.55 3.26
CA ASN A 81 24.58 18.90 1.95
C ASN A 81 23.50 19.23 0.89
N LEU A 82 23.07 20.49 0.79
CA LEU A 82 22.20 20.98 -0.29
C LEU A 82 22.96 21.29 -1.60
N GLU A 83 24.28 21.17 -1.61
CA GLU A 83 25.11 21.46 -2.78
C GLU A 83 24.83 20.44 -3.91
N GLY A 84 24.49 20.95 -5.11
CA GLY A 84 24.08 20.13 -6.25
C GLY A 84 22.63 19.61 -6.23
N VAL A 85 21.87 19.86 -5.16
CA VAL A 85 20.45 19.45 -5.05
C VAL A 85 19.56 20.43 -5.82
N LYS A 86 18.80 19.93 -6.81
CA LYS A 86 17.88 20.75 -7.63
C LYS A 86 16.50 20.92 -7.00
N SER A 87 16.02 19.89 -6.31
CA SER A 87 14.76 19.93 -5.56
C SER A 87 14.75 18.86 -4.47
N PHE A 88 13.88 19.04 -3.48
CA PHE A 88 13.57 18.03 -2.48
C PHE A 88 12.08 18.04 -2.15
N GLU A 89 11.54 16.88 -1.77
CA GLU A 89 10.18 16.78 -1.24
C GLU A 89 10.18 16.92 0.28
N LEU A 90 9.29 17.78 0.77
CA LEU A 90 9.01 18.02 2.17
C LEU A 90 7.64 17.45 2.52
N ALA A 91 7.54 16.65 3.59
CA ALA A 91 6.27 16.42 4.26
C ALA A 91 6.29 17.05 5.65
N VAL A 92 5.26 17.84 5.91
CA VAL A 92 4.96 18.48 7.18
C VAL A 92 3.76 17.74 7.77
N PHE A 93 4.03 16.89 8.75
CA PHE A 93 3.02 16.31 9.61
C PHE A 93 2.72 17.31 10.70
N TYR A 94 1.45 17.62 10.94
CA TYR A 94 1.10 18.40 12.12
C TYR A 94 -0.10 17.80 12.83
N TYR A 95 0.02 17.70 14.15
CA TYR A 95 -1.02 17.29 15.07
C TYR A 95 -1.47 18.52 15.82
N TYR A 96 -2.77 18.84 15.83
CA TYR A 96 -3.25 20.00 16.57
C TYR A 96 -4.51 19.70 17.37
N HIS A 97 -4.62 20.38 18.51
CA HIS A 97 -5.78 20.37 19.40
C HIS A 97 -6.53 21.70 19.30
N VAL A 98 -7.84 21.62 19.08
CA VAL A 98 -8.76 22.78 19.05
C VAL A 98 -9.62 22.75 20.32
N GLU A 99 -9.91 23.91 20.88
CA GLU A 99 -10.77 24.06 22.06
C GLU A 99 -12.19 23.53 21.77
N ASN A 100 -12.86 22.92 22.78
CA ASN A 100 -14.17 22.22 22.73
C ASN A 100 -14.18 20.69 22.49
N ASN A 101 -13.21 19.94 23.02
CA ASN A 101 -13.33 18.47 23.16
C ASN A 101 -13.35 17.68 21.83
N HIS A 102 -12.83 18.24 20.74
CA HIS A 102 -12.66 17.50 19.49
C HIS A 102 -11.42 16.59 19.53
N PRO A 103 -11.47 15.38 18.95
CA PRO A 103 -10.31 14.49 18.89
C PRO A 103 -9.18 15.14 18.08
N PRO A 104 -7.91 14.94 18.50
CA PRO A 104 -6.74 15.49 17.82
C PRO A 104 -6.76 15.18 16.33
N GLN A 105 -6.51 16.21 15.52
CA GLN A 105 -6.52 16.08 14.07
C GLN A 105 -5.07 15.91 13.57
N ARG A 106 -4.79 14.81 12.89
CA ARG A 106 -3.54 14.61 12.16
C ARG A 106 -3.73 15.08 10.72
N LYS A 107 -2.98 16.09 10.29
CA LYS A 107 -2.93 16.53 8.89
C LYS A 107 -1.53 16.36 8.32
N ILE A 108 -1.47 16.18 7.01
CA ILE A 108 -0.24 16.02 6.26
C ILE A 108 -0.26 17.06 5.15
N TYR A 109 0.78 17.87 5.09
CA TYR A 109 1.04 18.77 3.97
C TYR A 109 2.32 18.32 3.29
N THR A 110 2.29 18.19 1.98
CA THR A 110 3.49 17.86 1.22
C THR A 110 3.72 18.90 0.15
N GLU A 111 4.97 19.32 -0.01
CA GLU A 111 5.37 20.29 -1.02
C GLU A 111 6.72 19.88 -1.61
N THR A 112 6.87 20.01 -2.93
CA THR A 112 8.15 19.86 -3.61
C THR A 112 8.81 21.21 -3.67
N ILE A 113 9.98 21.35 -3.04
CA ILE A 113 10.72 22.61 -3.03
C ILE A 113 11.85 22.54 -4.06
N PHE A 114 11.89 23.53 -4.95
CA PHE A 114 12.95 23.71 -5.94
C PHE A 114 13.99 24.70 -5.42
N LEU A 115 15.28 24.35 -5.55
CA LEU A 115 16.40 25.19 -5.13
C LEU A 115 16.98 25.91 -6.34
N ASN A 116 16.99 27.25 -6.33
CA ASN A 116 17.63 28.05 -7.36
C ASN A 116 18.97 28.58 -6.84
N GLN A 117 20.08 28.20 -7.48
CA GLN A 117 21.44 28.41 -6.96
C GLN A 117 22.02 29.82 -7.24
N GLU A 118 21.40 30.64 -8.09
CA GLU A 118 22.05 31.88 -8.56
C GLU A 118 21.58 33.20 -7.90
N THR A 119 20.42 33.26 -7.25
CA THR A 119 19.88 34.56 -6.73
C THR A 119 19.32 34.55 -5.32
N GLY A 120 19.48 33.45 -4.57
CA GLY A 120 18.88 33.31 -3.26
C GLY A 120 17.40 32.95 -3.37
N LEU A 121 17.13 31.66 -3.13
CA LEU A 121 15.89 31.05 -2.65
C LEU A 121 14.64 31.94 -2.75
N GLN A 122 14.12 32.08 -3.97
CA GLN A 122 12.75 32.52 -4.22
C GLN A 122 12.01 31.31 -4.79
N PRO A 123 10.82 30.95 -4.26
CA PRO A 123 9.96 29.96 -4.91
C PRO A 123 9.63 30.47 -6.32
N GLN A 124 9.99 29.69 -7.33
CA GLN A 124 9.62 29.98 -8.71
C GLN A 124 8.08 30.05 -8.81
N PRO A 125 7.49 31.06 -9.48
CA PRO A 125 6.06 31.13 -9.67
C PRO A 125 5.60 29.90 -10.43
N HIS A 126 4.59 29.23 -9.87
CA HIS A 126 3.98 28.00 -10.35
C HIS A 126 3.96 27.88 -11.88
N GLN A 127 4.85 27.06 -12.47
CA GLN A 127 4.42 26.27 -13.61
C GLN A 127 3.23 25.46 -13.12
N MET A 128 2.10 25.50 -13.84
CA MET A 128 0.90 24.75 -13.49
C MET A 128 1.20 23.25 -13.52
N SER A 129 1.84 22.73 -12.48
CA SER A 129 1.87 21.32 -12.16
C SER A 129 0.45 20.95 -11.77
N LYS A 130 -0.04 19.80 -12.22
CA LYS A 130 -1.26 19.19 -11.67
C LYS A 130 -1.25 19.38 -10.15
N ARG A 131 -2.36 19.83 -9.56
CA ARG A 131 -2.42 20.01 -8.10
C ARG A 131 -2.29 18.64 -7.47
N GLU A 132 -1.07 18.28 -7.07
CA GLU A 132 -0.76 17.04 -6.38
C GLU A 132 -1.16 17.16 -4.91
N VAL A 133 -1.97 16.22 -4.42
CA VAL A 133 -2.40 16.19 -3.02
C VAL A 133 -2.02 14.86 -2.42
N THR A 134 -1.16 14.87 -1.38
CA THR A 134 -0.92 13.68 -0.58
C THR A 134 -2.20 13.33 0.19
N VAL A 135 -2.77 12.18 -0.14
CA VAL A 135 -4.02 11.67 0.46
C VAL A 135 -3.76 10.62 1.53
N LEU A 136 -2.58 9.98 1.52
CA LEU A 136 -2.13 9.06 2.55
C LEU A 136 -0.61 9.21 2.72
N PHE A 137 -0.17 9.27 3.98
CA PHE A 137 1.21 8.99 4.34
C PHE A 137 1.26 8.23 5.65
N ASP A 138 2.10 7.20 5.70
CA ASP A 138 2.42 6.46 6.91
C ASP A 138 3.90 6.09 6.91
N ASP A 139 4.61 6.48 7.97
CA ASP A 139 6.02 6.18 8.21
C ASP A 139 6.22 5.16 9.33
N PHE A 140 5.11 4.57 9.83
CA PHE A 140 5.12 3.45 10.76
C PHE A 140 5.95 3.67 12.04
N ASN A 141 6.13 4.92 12.46
CA ASN A 141 6.86 5.29 13.69
C ASN A 141 6.04 5.18 14.98
N GLY A 142 4.79 4.71 14.88
CA GLY A 142 3.96 4.41 16.05
C GLY A 142 4.33 3.09 16.71
N ASN A 143 3.65 2.78 17.82
CA ASN A 143 3.78 1.48 18.50
C ASN A 143 2.86 0.39 17.92
N GLN A 144 1.85 0.78 17.14
CA GLN A 144 0.88 -0.10 16.51
C GLN A 144 0.44 0.48 15.17
N LEU A 145 -0.15 -0.37 14.31
CA LEU A 145 -0.69 0.06 13.03
C LEU A 145 -1.71 1.19 13.22
N ASN A 146 -1.58 2.26 12.43
CA ASN A 146 -2.53 3.36 12.49
C ASN A 146 -3.87 2.95 11.85
N MET A 147 -4.84 2.59 12.69
CA MET A 147 -6.16 2.16 12.24
C MET A 147 -7.00 3.28 11.61
N ASN A 148 -6.57 4.54 11.62
CA ASN A 148 -7.19 5.58 10.80
C ASN A 148 -6.77 5.50 9.33
N ASN A 149 -5.57 4.96 9.07
CA ASN A 149 -5.02 4.78 7.73
C ASN A 149 -5.37 3.39 7.17
N TRP A 150 -5.41 2.37 8.03
CA TRP A 150 -5.43 0.97 7.62
C TRP A 150 -6.56 0.19 8.27
N MET A 151 -6.90 -0.94 7.65
CA MET A 151 -7.69 -2.02 8.24
C MET A 151 -7.03 -3.36 7.96
N TYR A 152 -7.27 -4.33 8.83
CA TYR A 152 -6.86 -5.72 8.62
C TYR A 152 -7.86 -6.44 7.73
N GLU A 153 -7.35 -7.28 6.83
CA GLU A 153 -8.12 -8.40 6.31
C GLU A 153 -8.00 -9.57 7.28
N VAL A 154 -9.13 -10.15 7.69
CA VAL A 154 -9.23 -11.24 8.66
C VAL A 154 -10.09 -12.35 8.07
N THR A 155 -9.45 -13.36 7.48
CA THR A 155 -10.13 -14.42 6.74
C THR A 155 -9.21 -15.60 6.40
N ALA A 156 -9.79 -16.80 6.37
CA ALA A 156 -9.19 -18.02 5.83
C ALA A 156 -9.57 -18.27 4.35
N SER A 157 -10.04 -17.25 3.62
CA SER A 157 -10.41 -17.40 2.20
C SER A 157 -9.20 -17.51 1.28
N GLY A 158 -8.00 -17.22 1.81
CA GLY A 158 -6.81 -16.90 1.03
C GLY A 158 -6.89 -15.48 0.48
N GLY A 159 -6.33 -15.25 -0.71
CA GLY A 159 -6.40 -14.03 -1.50
C GLY A 159 -7.14 -14.20 -2.83
N GLY A 160 -7.72 -15.37 -3.08
CA GLY A 160 -8.42 -15.70 -4.34
C GLY A 160 -7.68 -16.73 -5.20
N ASN A 161 -6.47 -17.12 -4.81
CA ASN A 161 -5.58 -18.01 -5.57
C ASN A 161 -5.33 -19.35 -4.85
N GLY A 162 -6.21 -19.75 -3.93
CA GLY A 162 -6.08 -21.00 -3.18
C GLY A 162 -4.90 -21.02 -2.21
N GLU A 163 -4.47 -19.86 -1.74
CA GLU A 163 -3.30 -19.67 -0.88
C GLU A 163 -3.48 -20.32 0.50
N PHE A 164 -2.36 -20.66 1.15
CA PHE A 164 -2.32 -21.56 2.31
C PHE A 164 -2.29 -20.84 3.66
N GLN A 165 -2.57 -19.54 3.66
CA GLN A 165 -2.66 -18.73 4.87
C GLN A 165 -4.10 -18.40 5.28
N VAL A 166 -4.31 -18.25 6.59
CA VAL A 166 -5.34 -17.39 7.14
C VAL A 166 -4.73 -16.01 7.40
N TYR A 167 -5.39 -14.94 6.94
CA TYR A 167 -5.03 -13.57 7.30
C TYR A 167 -5.60 -13.23 8.68
N THR A 168 -4.77 -12.65 9.56
CA THR A 168 -5.12 -12.42 10.96
C THR A 168 -4.66 -11.04 11.43
N PRO A 169 -5.29 -10.46 12.47
CA PRO A 169 -4.83 -9.23 13.10
C PRO A 169 -3.79 -9.47 14.20
N GLU A 170 -3.23 -10.68 14.33
CA GLU A 170 -2.30 -11.02 15.40
C GLU A 170 -1.02 -10.19 15.35
N ALA A 171 -0.51 -9.79 16.53
CA ALA A 171 0.72 -9.02 16.65
C ALA A 171 1.96 -9.82 16.19
N THR A 172 1.87 -11.14 16.07
CA THR A 172 2.93 -11.97 15.48
C THR A 172 2.99 -11.86 13.96
N ASN A 173 1.88 -11.48 13.31
CA ASN A 173 1.79 -11.34 11.87
C ASN A 173 1.91 -9.89 11.42
N THR A 174 1.29 -8.92 12.12
CA THR A 174 1.44 -7.48 11.83
C THR A 174 1.96 -6.73 13.04
N PHE A 175 3.18 -6.20 12.97
CA PHE A 175 3.76 -5.41 14.05
C PHE A 175 4.66 -4.29 13.54
N LEU A 176 4.84 -3.27 14.39
CA LEU A 176 5.79 -2.19 14.17
C LEU A 176 7.02 -2.44 15.05
N LYS A 177 8.21 -2.37 14.45
CA LYS A 177 9.49 -2.53 15.16
C LYS A 177 10.48 -1.54 14.56
N ASN A 178 10.99 -0.62 15.39
CA ASN A 178 11.95 0.40 15.01
C ASN A 178 11.51 1.27 13.81
N GLY A 179 10.24 1.70 13.79
CA GLY A 179 9.70 2.53 12.71
C GLY A 179 9.45 1.79 11.40
N ILE A 180 9.33 0.46 11.45
CA ILE A 180 9.16 -0.41 10.28
C ILE A 180 7.98 -1.34 10.52
N LEU A 181 7.04 -1.32 9.57
CA LEU A 181 5.95 -2.28 9.52
C LEU A 181 6.49 -3.64 9.06
N HIS A 182 6.16 -4.69 9.80
CA HIS A 182 6.46 -6.07 9.46
C HIS A 182 5.16 -6.82 9.17
N LEU A 183 5.06 -7.39 7.98
CA LEU A 183 4.00 -8.33 7.59
C LEU A 183 4.62 -9.72 7.49
N LYS A 184 4.39 -10.56 8.50
CA LYS A 184 5.14 -11.77 8.75
C LYS A 184 4.23 -13.01 8.69
N PRO A 185 4.53 -14.01 7.85
CA PRO A 185 3.89 -15.31 7.94
C PRO A 185 4.43 -16.09 9.14
N THR A 186 3.56 -16.82 9.83
CA THR A 186 3.87 -17.70 10.97
C THR A 186 3.13 -19.03 10.83
N PHE A 187 3.51 -20.05 11.58
CA PHE A 187 2.81 -21.33 11.51
C PHE A 187 1.53 -21.29 12.35
N THR A 188 0.42 -21.75 11.76
CA THR A 188 -0.84 -21.94 12.51
C THR A 188 -0.64 -22.90 13.68
N ALA A 189 0.23 -23.91 13.51
CA ALA A 189 0.57 -24.88 14.54
C ALA A 189 1.28 -24.28 15.76
N ASP A 190 2.01 -23.15 15.62
CA ASP A 190 2.66 -22.50 16.76
C ASP A 190 1.64 -21.95 17.76
N ARG A 191 0.45 -21.56 17.26
CA ARG A 191 -0.63 -21.03 18.08
C ARG A 191 -1.60 -22.11 18.56
N PHE A 192 -2.00 -23.00 17.67
CA PHE A 192 -3.10 -23.95 17.94
C PHE A 192 -2.63 -25.40 18.14
N GLY A 193 -1.36 -25.69 17.92
CA GLY A 193 -0.78 -27.03 17.95
C GLY A 193 -0.95 -27.81 16.64
N GLU A 194 -0.01 -28.73 16.37
CA GLU A 194 0.03 -29.56 15.16
C GLU A 194 -1.27 -30.35 14.91
N ASN A 195 -1.87 -30.91 15.96
CA ASN A 195 -3.11 -31.69 15.85
C ASN A 195 -4.30 -30.85 15.37
N PHE A 196 -4.26 -29.52 15.57
CA PHE A 196 -5.31 -28.62 15.11
C PHE A 196 -5.44 -28.61 13.58
N LEU A 197 -4.34 -28.76 12.85
CA LEU A 197 -4.36 -28.78 11.39
C LEU A 197 -5.09 -29.99 10.79
N ASN A 198 -5.29 -31.05 11.59
CA ASN A 198 -5.95 -32.28 11.14
C ASN A 198 -7.37 -32.44 11.69
N ASN A 199 -7.62 -31.99 12.93
CA ASN A 199 -8.87 -32.26 13.65
C ASN A 199 -9.55 -30.99 14.19
N GLY A 200 -8.96 -29.82 13.96
CA GLY A 200 -9.42 -28.55 14.51
C GLY A 200 -10.69 -28.02 13.87
N LYS A 201 -11.22 -26.98 14.48
CA LYS A 201 -12.28 -26.11 13.96
C LYS A 201 -11.81 -24.67 14.09
N LEU A 202 -11.53 -24.03 12.97
CA LEU A 202 -11.16 -22.62 12.90
C LEU A 202 -12.42 -21.81 12.62
N ASP A 203 -13.00 -21.22 13.68
CA ASP A 203 -14.00 -20.15 13.58
C ASP A 203 -13.29 -18.80 13.63
N VAL A 204 -13.09 -18.17 12.48
CA VAL A 204 -12.33 -16.92 12.34
C VAL A 204 -12.97 -15.79 13.14
N LYS A 205 -14.30 -15.67 13.10
CA LYS A 205 -15.02 -14.65 13.86
C LYS A 205 -14.92 -14.91 15.35
N GLY A 206 -15.01 -16.17 15.77
CA GLY A 206 -14.80 -16.58 17.16
C GLY A 206 -13.39 -16.26 17.69
N GLN A 207 -12.35 -16.39 16.85
CA GLN A 207 -10.96 -16.11 17.24
C GLN A 207 -10.63 -14.62 17.31
N TRP A 208 -11.11 -13.82 16.36
CA TRP A 208 -10.65 -12.44 16.17
C TRP A 208 -11.75 -11.38 16.23
N GLY A 209 -12.98 -11.77 16.57
CA GLY A 209 -14.14 -10.89 16.64
C GLY A 209 -14.67 -10.42 15.28
N SER A 210 -13.98 -10.72 14.19
CA SER A 210 -14.35 -10.33 12.82
C SER A 210 -14.03 -11.42 11.81
N CYS A 211 -14.73 -11.39 10.69
CA CYS A 211 -14.37 -12.11 9.48
C CYS A 211 -14.71 -11.20 8.30
N THR A 212 -13.71 -10.76 7.55
CA THR A 212 -13.85 -9.73 6.51
C THR A 212 -14.26 -10.32 5.16
N ALA A 213 -14.02 -11.61 4.94
CA ALA A 213 -14.40 -12.32 3.73
C ALA A 213 -14.84 -13.75 4.02
N SER A 214 -16.08 -14.09 3.65
CA SER A 214 -16.68 -15.41 3.90
C SER A 214 -16.55 -16.41 2.74
N PHE A 215 -16.21 -15.93 1.55
CA PHE A 215 -16.05 -16.79 0.37
C PHE A 215 -14.94 -17.84 0.59
N ASN A 216 -14.98 -18.95 -0.16
CA ASN A 216 -14.04 -20.06 -0.03
C ASN A 216 -13.86 -20.55 1.42
N ASN A 217 -14.96 -20.65 2.18
CA ASN A 217 -14.94 -21.05 3.60
C ASN A 217 -14.06 -20.12 4.46
N GLY A 218 -14.04 -18.82 4.13
CA GLY A 218 -13.14 -17.86 4.75
C GLY A 218 -13.39 -17.61 6.24
N CYS A 219 -14.63 -17.78 6.71
CA CYS A 219 -14.94 -17.58 8.14
C CYS A 219 -14.92 -18.87 8.97
N TYR A 220 -14.93 -20.03 8.33
CA TYR A 220 -15.02 -21.31 9.04
C TYR A 220 -14.32 -22.42 8.26
N ARG A 221 -13.31 -23.05 8.87
CA ARG A 221 -12.57 -24.20 8.31
C ARG A 221 -12.50 -25.33 9.34
N THR A 222 -12.49 -26.57 8.89
CA THR A 222 -12.39 -27.74 9.79
C THR A 222 -11.50 -28.82 9.20
N GLY A 223 -10.92 -29.63 10.07
CA GLY A 223 -10.12 -30.78 9.67
C GLY A 223 -8.92 -30.37 8.81
N SER A 224 -8.57 -31.21 7.82
CA SER A 224 -7.42 -30.99 6.93
C SER A 224 -7.52 -29.77 6.00
N ASN A 225 -8.62 -29.03 6.03
CA ASN A 225 -8.84 -27.80 5.25
C ASN A 225 -8.41 -26.53 6.00
N ILE A 226 -7.85 -26.66 7.20
CA ILE A 226 -7.32 -25.53 7.98
C ILE A 226 -5.99 -25.06 7.35
N PRO A 227 -5.85 -23.76 7.03
CA PRO A 227 -4.60 -23.21 6.51
C PRO A 227 -3.42 -23.45 7.47
N PRO A 228 -2.31 -24.06 7.02
CA PRO A 228 -1.14 -24.31 7.86
C PRO A 228 -0.37 -23.04 8.25
N ILE A 229 -0.62 -21.93 7.56
CA ILE A 229 0.05 -20.64 7.78
C ILE A 229 -0.95 -19.61 8.32
N MET A 230 -0.48 -18.74 9.20
CA MET A 230 -1.11 -17.45 9.54
C MET A 230 -0.27 -16.34 8.91
N SER A 231 -0.90 -15.27 8.40
CA SER A 231 -0.17 -14.16 7.81
C SER A 231 -0.97 -12.85 7.88
N SER A 232 -0.49 -11.82 7.18
CA SER A 232 -1.05 -10.47 7.20
C SER A 232 -1.44 -9.96 5.83
N LYS A 233 -2.57 -9.27 5.79
CA LYS A 233 -2.98 -8.38 4.71
C LYS A 233 -3.60 -7.13 5.34
N ILE A 234 -3.11 -5.97 4.95
CA ILE A 234 -3.66 -4.67 5.37
C ILE A 234 -4.13 -3.91 4.14
N ILE A 235 -5.22 -3.17 4.30
CA ILE A 235 -5.89 -2.43 3.24
C ILE A 235 -6.00 -0.96 3.67
N SER A 236 -5.67 -0.03 2.78
CA SER A 236 -5.81 1.39 3.06
C SER A 236 -7.29 1.78 3.16
N LYS A 237 -7.64 2.63 4.13
CA LYS A 237 -8.97 3.24 4.20
C LYS A 237 -9.14 4.32 3.15
N VAL A 238 -8.06 5.03 2.85
CA VAL A 238 -7.98 6.02 1.77
C VAL A 238 -7.97 5.31 0.42
N LYS A 239 -8.80 5.81 -0.50
CA LYS A 239 -8.91 5.36 -1.88
C LYS A 239 -8.18 6.31 -2.81
N ILE A 240 -7.54 5.77 -3.84
CA ILE A 240 -6.93 6.55 -4.92
C ILE A 240 -7.58 6.22 -6.25
N SER A 241 -7.72 7.24 -7.08
CA SER A 241 -7.99 7.14 -8.51
C SER A 241 -7.02 8.12 -9.12
N HIS A 242 -6.16 7.65 -10.03
CA HIS A 242 -5.13 8.44 -10.71
C HIS A 242 -4.18 9.21 -9.75
N GLY A 243 -2.90 8.89 -9.83
CA GLY A 243 -1.93 9.45 -8.91
C GLY A 243 -0.62 8.68 -8.88
N ARG A 244 0.12 8.92 -7.81
CA ARG A 244 1.33 8.19 -7.46
C ARG A 244 1.11 7.41 -6.18
N VAL A 245 1.48 6.14 -6.18
CA VAL A 245 1.64 5.37 -4.95
C VAL A 245 3.11 4.98 -4.82
N GLU A 246 3.68 5.21 -3.65
CA GLU A 246 5.04 4.87 -3.30
C GLU A 246 5.07 4.01 -2.04
N VAL A 247 5.84 2.94 -2.08
CA VAL A 247 6.06 2.04 -0.95
C VAL A 247 7.54 1.71 -0.89
N LEU A 248 8.23 2.19 0.16
CA LEU A 248 9.62 1.83 0.42
C LEU A 248 9.63 0.55 1.26
N ALA A 249 9.93 -0.58 0.62
CA ALA A 249 9.83 -1.88 1.24
C ALA A 249 11.02 -2.78 0.92
N LYS A 250 11.27 -3.74 1.80
CA LYS A 250 12.17 -4.86 1.61
C LYS A 250 11.33 -6.12 1.56
N ILE A 251 11.44 -6.88 0.47
CA ILE A 251 10.67 -8.12 0.27
C ILE A 251 11.22 -9.25 1.15
N PRO A 252 10.38 -10.22 1.54
CA PRO A 252 10.80 -11.37 2.32
C PRO A 252 11.64 -12.38 1.54
N VAL A 253 12.43 -13.15 2.28
CA VAL A 253 13.12 -14.36 1.82
C VAL A 253 12.55 -15.56 2.56
N GLY A 254 12.25 -16.61 1.82
CA GLY A 254 11.72 -17.87 2.34
C GLY A 254 10.91 -18.57 1.26
N ASP A 255 11.09 -19.88 1.17
CA ASP A 255 10.42 -20.66 0.15
C ASP A 255 8.90 -20.54 0.26
N TRP A 256 8.26 -20.39 -0.91
CA TRP A 256 6.81 -20.34 -1.08
C TRP A 256 6.13 -19.09 -0.52
N ILE A 257 6.89 -18.08 -0.09
CA ILE A 257 6.36 -16.79 0.34
C ILE A 257 6.05 -15.92 -0.90
N TRP A 258 4.90 -15.25 -0.87
CA TRP A 258 4.40 -14.39 -1.94
C TRP A 258 4.04 -12.99 -1.38
N PRO A 259 5.01 -12.06 -1.34
CA PRO A 259 4.74 -10.66 -1.02
C PRO A 259 4.04 -9.93 -2.19
N ALA A 260 3.13 -9.02 -1.86
CA ALA A 260 2.48 -8.17 -2.85
C ALA A 260 2.24 -6.74 -2.33
N ILE A 261 2.43 -5.77 -3.24
CA ILE A 261 2.04 -4.36 -3.12
C ILE A 261 1.18 -4.06 -4.35
N TRP A 262 -0.10 -3.81 -4.14
CA TRP A 262 -1.06 -3.79 -5.25
C TRP A 262 -2.28 -2.94 -4.94
N LEU A 263 -3.00 -2.61 -5.99
CA LEU A 263 -4.20 -1.81 -5.94
C LEU A 263 -5.37 -2.65 -6.45
N LEU A 264 -6.48 -2.60 -5.73
CA LEU A 264 -7.72 -3.27 -6.12
C LEU A 264 -8.93 -2.38 -5.81
N PRO A 265 -10.02 -2.42 -6.60
CA PRO A 265 -11.27 -1.79 -6.21
C PRO A 265 -11.74 -2.23 -4.81
N PRO A 266 -12.35 -1.35 -4.02
CA PRO A 266 -12.80 -1.67 -2.67
C PRO A 266 -13.67 -2.94 -2.61
N GLY A 267 -13.25 -3.90 -1.78
CA GLY A 267 -13.93 -5.20 -1.66
C GLY A 267 -13.84 -6.10 -2.90
N GLY A 268 -12.96 -5.79 -3.85
CA GLY A 268 -12.84 -6.52 -5.12
C GLY A 268 -13.98 -6.25 -6.10
N THR A 269 -14.82 -5.24 -5.83
CA THR A 269 -15.95 -4.85 -6.67
C THR A 269 -15.88 -3.34 -6.94
N GLY A 270 -15.66 -2.99 -8.20
CA GLY A 270 -15.63 -1.60 -8.65
C GLY A 270 -16.86 -1.21 -9.45
N VAL A 271 -16.73 -0.12 -10.22
CA VAL A 271 -17.79 0.47 -11.04
C VAL A 271 -18.33 -0.50 -12.09
N TYR A 272 -17.49 -1.43 -12.56
CA TYR A 272 -17.80 -2.41 -13.59
C TYR A 272 -18.09 -3.81 -13.04
N GLY A 273 -18.27 -3.93 -11.73
CA GLY A 273 -18.53 -5.19 -11.03
C GLY A 273 -17.28 -5.83 -10.46
N SER A 274 -17.40 -7.12 -10.10
CA SER A 274 -16.36 -7.88 -9.40
C SER A 274 -15.14 -8.16 -10.28
N TRP A 275 -14.00 -8.43 -9.64
CA TRP A 275 -12.77 -8.83 -10.32
C TRP A 275 -13.01 -9.92 -11.39
N PRO A 276 -12.38 -9.83 -12.58
CA PRO A 276 -11.41 -8.82 -13.01
C PRO A 276 -12.05 -7.61 -13.71
N ASN A 277 -13.37 -7.47 -13.67
CA ASN A 277 -14.10 -6.49 -14.49
C ASN A 277 -13.73 -5.03 -14.21
N SER A 278 -13.36 -4.73 -12.96
CA SER A 278 -13.02 -3.39 -12.50
C SER A 278 -11.52 -3.16 -12.31
N GLY A 279 -10.69 -4.05 -12.87
CA GLY A 279 -9.24 -3.89 -12.87
C GLY A 279 -8.52 -4.29 -11.57
N GLU A 280 -7.22 -4.52 -11.69
CA GLU A 280 -6.22 -4.71 -10.63
C GLU A 280 -4.88 -4.17 -11.13
N ILE A 281 -4.11 -3.51 -10.26
CA ILE A 281 -2.76 -3.02 -10.58
C ILE A 281 -1.78 -3.57 -9.54
N ASP A 282 -0.96 -4.52 -9.95
CA ASP A 282 0.12 -5.06 -9.14
C ASP A 282 1.37 -4.21 -9.34
N ILE A 283 1.68 -3.40 -8.33
CA ILE A 283 2.86 -2.53 -8.33
C ILE A 283 4.10 -3.40 -8.18
N MET A 284 4.05 -4.36 -7.25
CA MET A 284 5.10 -5.34 -7.02
C MET A 284 4.50 -6.66 -6.55
N GLU A 285 4.87 -7.73 -7.24
CA GLU A 285 4.85 -9.09 -6.71
C GLU A 285 6.25 -9.70 -6.81
N SER A 286 6.53 -10.67 -5.93
CA SER A 286 7.75 -11.46 -6.00
C SER A 286 7.53 -12.84 -5.37
N ARG A 287 8.53 -13.70 -5.47
CA ARG A 287 8.57 -15.03 -4.85
C ARG A 287 9.75 -15.08 -3.90
N GLY A 288 9.51 -15.43 -2.63
CA GLY A 288 10.53 -15.45 -1.57
C GLY A 288 11.60 -16.53 -1.75
N ASN A 289 11.44 -17.44 -2.70
CA ASN A 289 12.39 -18.51 -2.97
C ASN A 289 13.75 -17.98 -3.45
N LEU A 290 14.85 -18.54 -2.94
CA LEU A 290 16.20 -18.23 -3.41
C LEU A 290 16.57 -18.96 -4.71
N ASN A 291 16.06 -20.19 -4.88
CA ASN A 291 16.52 -21.12 -5.90
C ASN A 291 15.46 -21.48 -6.95
N LEU A 292 14.34 -20.74 -6.97
CA LEU A 292 13.21 -21.05 -7.85
C LEU A 292 13.54 -20.74 -9.30
N LYS A 293 13.30 -21.73 -10.17
CA LYS A 293 13.48 -21.68 -11.60
C LYS A 293 12.27 -22.25 -12.33
N ASP A 294 11.95 -21.67 -13.48
CA ASP A 294 10.94 -22.23 -14.38
C ASP A 294 11.42 -23.52 -15.07
N GLY A 295 10.54 -24.13 -15.86
CA GLY A 295 10.84 -25.38 -16.59
C GLY A 295 11.97 -25.25 -17.64
N GLN A 296 12.35 -24.02 -17.99
CA GLN A 296 13.46 -23.71 -18.89
C GLN A 296 14.74 -23.33 -18.13
N GLY A 297 14.69 -23.29 -16.79
CA GLY A 297 15.83 -22.97 -15.94
C GLY A 297 16.04 -21.48 -15.67
N HIS A 298 15.14 -20.60 -16.10
CA HIS A 298 15.24 -19.16 -15.79
C HIS A 298 14.85 -18.90 -14.34
N ILE A 299 15.49 -17.91 -13.72
CA ILE A 299 15.30 -17.55 -12.31
C ILE A 299 13.96 -16.83 -12.11
N GLN A 300 13.18 -17.25 -11.12
CA GLN A 300 11.81 -16.74 -10.84
C GLN A 300 11.60 -16.25 -9.38
N GLY A 301 12.61 -16.42 -8.51
CA GLY A 301 12.58 -16.13 -7.07
C GLY A 301 12.88 -14.67 -6.68
N VAL A 302 13.54 -14.46 -5.54
CA VAL A 302 13.84 -13.11 -4.95
C VAL A 302 14.67 -12.19 -5.83
N LYS A 303 15.25 -12.71 -6.92
CA LYS A 303 15.95 -11.92 -7.93
C LYS A 303 15.01 -11.25 -8.92
N GLN A 304 13.73 -11.63 -8.92
CA GLN A 304 12.71 -11.11 -9.81
C GLN A 304 11.68 -10.27 -9.05
N THR A 305 11.31 -9.13 -9.63
CA THR A 305 10.14 -8.34 -9.24
C THR A 305 9.22 -8.24 -10.45
N LEU A 306 7.92 -8.38 -10.22
CA LEU A 306 6.89 -8.38 -11.25
C LEU A 306 5.95 -7.20 -11.03
N SER A 307 5.43 -6.65 -12.13
CA SER A 307 4.31 -5.70 -12.11
C SER A 307 3.34 -6.10 -13.19
N THR A 308 2.05 -6.09 -12.88
CA THR A 308 0.99 -6.60 -13.75
C THR A 308 -0.24 -5.71 -13.66
N ILE A 309 -0.98 -5.60 -14.76
CA ILE A 309 -2.35 -5.10 -14.73
C ILE A 309 -3.30 -6.23 -15.14
N HIS A 310 -4.39 -6.40 -14.40
CA HIS A 310 -5.42 -7.40 -14.71
C HIS A 310 -6.73 -6.70 -15.04
N PHE A 311 -7.44 -7.20 -16.05
CA PHE A 311 -8.76 -6.72 -16.43
C PHE A 311 -9.52 -7.76 -17.27
N GLY A 312 -10.79 -7.54 -17.54
CA GLY A 312 -11.57 -8.30 -18.53
C GLY A 312 -12.92 -8.74 -18.00
N ASN A 313 -13.77 -9.28 -18.87
CA ASN A 313 -15.15 -9.68 -18.54
C ASN A 313 -15.22 -11.10 -17.95
N GLY A 314 -14.72 -11.26 -16.72
CA GLY A 314 -14.66 -12.56 -16.05
C GLY A 314 -13.78 -13.59 -16.76
N ARG A 315 -13.75 -14.82 -16.26
CA ARG A 315 -13.13 -15.96 -16.97
C ARG A 315 -14.07 -16.47 -18.07
N PRO A 316 -13.57 -16.86 -19.25
CA PRO A 316 -12.17 -16.96 -19.67
C PRO A 316 -11.58 -15.66 -20.28
N ASN A 317 -12.34 -14.57 -20.29
CA ASN A 317 -11.95 -13.29 -20.91
C ASN A 317 -11.06 -12.42 -20.02
N HIS A 318 -10.48 -13.00 -18.97
CA HIS A 318 -9.46 -12.35 -18.17
C HIS A 318 -8.21 -12.12 -19.04
N ARG A 319 -7.66 -10.92 -18.93
CA ARG A 319 -6.41 -10.51 -19.55
C ARG A 319 -5.49 -9.96 -18.47
N GLN A 320 -4.20 -10.20 -18.67
CA GLN A 320 -3.16 -9.69 -17.82
C GLN A 320 -2.01 -9.22 -18.69
N HIS A 321 -1.47 -8.04 -18.39
CA HIS A 321 -0.28 -7.51 -19.03
C HIS A 321 0.75 -7.25 -17.96
N GLY A 322 1.74 -8.12 -17.91
CA GLY A 322 2.77 -8.12 -16.88
C GLY A 322 4.16 -8.04 -17.48
N HIS A 323 5.07 -7.47 -16.70
CA HIS A 323 6.48 -7.43 -17.03
C HIS A 323 7.30 -7.59 -15.75
N TRP A 324 8.58 -7.89 -15.89
CA TRP A 324 9.46 -8.18 -14.76
C TRP A 324 10.83 -7.52 -14.90
N LYS A 325 11.54 -7.44 -13.77
CA LYS A 325 12.97 -7.11 -13.69
C LYS A 325 13.73 -8.16 -12.91
N LEU A 326 14.87 -8.58 -13.46
CA LEU A 326 15.77 -9.57 -12.86
C LEU A 326 17.09 -8.90 -12.46
N LYS A 327 17.57 -9.18 -11.26
CA LYS A 327 18.94 -8.86 -10.84
C LYS A 327 19.91 -9.94 -11.31
N THR A 328 20.94 -9.52 -12.05
CA THR A 328 21.95 -10.41 -12.66
C THR A 328 23.36 -10.20 -12.08
N ASP A 329 23.53 -9.21 -11.21
CA ASP A 329 24.81 -8.82 -10.58
C ASP A 329 25.17 -9.65 -9.33
N GLY A 330 24.41 -10.71 -9.07
CA GLY A 330 24.58 -11.56 -7.89
C GLY A 330 23.66 -11.19 -6.72
N SER A 331 23.23 -9.92 -6.63
CA SER A 331 22.32 -9.43 -5.59
C SER A 331 20.87 -9.91 -5.80
N THR A 332 20.02 -9.66 -4.80
CA THR A 332 18.57 -9.95 -4.83
C THR A 332 17.76 -8.70 -4.50
N TRP A 333 16.47 -8.68 -4.84
CA TRP A 333 15.58 -7.60 -4.40
C TRP A 333 15.27 -7.68 -2.90
N ALA A 334 15.67 -8.78 -2.24
CA ALA A 334 15.52 -8.97 -0.81
C ALA A 334 16.77 -8.58 0.00
N ASP A 335 17.79 -7.98 -0.63
CA ASP A 335 19.02 -7.59 0.08
C ASP A 335 18.83 -6.25 0.83
N ASP A 336 18.08 -5.31 0.23
CA ASP A 336 17.85 -3.96 0.78
C ASP A 336 16.40 -3.50 0.56
N TYR A 337 16.08 -2.31 1.06
CA TYR A 337 14.85 -1.60 0.78
C TYR A 337 14.87 -1.01 -0.62
N HIS A 338 13.77 -1.18 -1.33
CA HIS A 338 13.55 -0.68 -2.67
C HIS A 338 12.29 0.18 -2.72
N LEU A 339 12.31 1.24 -3.52
CA LEU A 339 11.16 2.10 -3.72
C LEU A 339 10.30 1.52 -4.85
N TYR A 340 9.22 0.84 -4.49
CA TYR A 340 8.20 0.38 -5.43
C TYR A 340 7.17 1.48 -5.62
N ALA A 341 6.89 1.84 -6.86
CA ALA A 341 5.94 2.91 -7.14
C ALA A 341 5.15 2.68 -8.42
N VAL A 342 3.93 3.23 -8.46
CA VAL A 342 3.15 3.37 -9.70
C VAL A 342 2.82 4.83 -9.95
N ASP A 343 3.04 5.27 -11.18
CA ASP A 343 2.43 6.48 -11.74
C ASP A 343 1.23 6.07 -12.59
N TRP A 344 0.03 6.39 -12.13
CA TRP A 344 -1.23 6.05 -12.76
C TRP A 344 -1.94 7.31 -13.22
N THR A 345 -2.12 7.43 -14.53
CA THR A 345 -2.83 8.52 -15.21
C THR A 345 -3.81 7.92 -16.21
N GLN A 346 -4.72 8.73 -16.73
CA GLN A 346 -5.65 8.31 -17.77
C GLN A 346 -4.92 7.77 -19.01
N ASP A 347 -3.73 8.29 -19.33
CA ASP A 347 -3.00 7.91 -20.54
C ASP A 347 -2.05 6.72 -20.33
N ARG A 348 -1.74 6.36 -19.07
CA ARG A 348 -0.66 5.42 -18.76
C ARG A 348 -0.68 4.92 -17.32
N ILE A 349 -0.33 3.64 -17.14
CA ILE A 349 0.07 3.03 -15.87
C ILE A 349 1.54 2.62 -15.97
N LYS A 350 2.38 3.16 -15.07
CA LYS A 350 3.81 2.88 -15.05
C LYS A 350 4.28 2.45 -13.67
N CYS A 351 4.67 1.18 -13.53
CA CYS A 351 5.24 0.64 -12.29
C CYS A 351 6.77 0.68 -12.36
N THR A 352 7.40 1.04 -11.24
CA THR A 352 8.86 1.22 -11.13
C THR A 352 9.41 0.59 -9.86
N VAL A 353 10.68 0.19 -9.90
CA VAL A 353 11.51 -0.15 -8.74
C VAL A 353 12.75 0.73 -8.75
N ASP A 354 12.98 1.49 -7.69
CA ASP A 354 14.06 2.50 -7.59
C ASP A 354 14.07 3.49 -8.76
N GLY A 355 12.88 3.86 -9.25
CA GLY A 355 12.72 4.73 -10.42
C GLY A 355 12.95 4.06 -11.77
N ASN A 356 13.41 2.81 -11.81
CA ASN A 356 13.57 2.04 -13.04
C ASN A 356 12.22 1.40 -13.45
N PRO A 357 11.75 1.58 -14.70
CA PRO A 357 10.48 0.99 -15.15
C PRO A 357 10.51 -0.54 -15.11
N VAL A 358 9.50 -1.13 -14.45
CA VAL A 358 9.18 -2.57 -14.56
C VAL A 358 8.10 -2.75 -15.63
N LEU A 359 6.99 -2.01 -15.50
CA LEU A 359 5.88 -1.95 -16.45
C LEU A 359 5.66 -0.50 -16.92
N ASP A 360 5.40 -0.29 -18.20
CA ASP A 360 5.03 1.01 -18.79
C ASP A 360 3.93 0.77 -19.82
N TRP A 361 2.68 0.77 -19.36
CA TRP A 361 1.50 0.44 -20.16
C TRP A 361 0.76 1.72 -20.56
N LYS A 362 0.71 2.01 -21.86
CA LYS A 362 -0.07 3.13 -22.40
C LYS A 362 -1.53 2.72 -22.57
N THR A 363 -2.44 3.58 -22.13
CA THR A 363 -3.88 3.39 -22.35
C THR A 363 -4.16 3.37 -23.85
N PRO A 364 -4.82 2.32 -24.37
CA PRO A 364 -5.23 2.28 -25.78
C PRO A 364 -6.20 3.42 -26.10
N PRO A 365 -5.94 4.26 -27.12
CA PRO A 365 -6.85 5.35 -27.49
C PRO A 365 -8.26 4.87 -27.84
N GLU A 366 -8.38 3.66 -28.37
CA GLU A 366 -9.64 2.99 -28.69
C GLU A 366 -10.36 2.33 -27.48
N GLY A 367 -9.74 2.38 -26.30
CA GLY A 367 -10.19 1.73 -25.08
C GLY A 367 -9.82 0.24 -25.01
N TYR A 368 -9.64 -0.26 -23.79
CA TYR A 368 -9.22 -1.65 -23.54
C TYR A 368 -10.16 -2.70 -24.17
N TRP A 369 -11.47 -2.44 -24.21
CA TRP A 369 -12.42 -3.41 -24.75
C TRP A 369 -12.16 -3.75 -26.21
N LYS A 370 -11.97 -2.70 -27.02
CA LYS A 370 -11.68 -2.84 -28.45
C LYS A 370 -10.25 -3.32 -28.67
N HIS A 371 -9.29 -2.81 -27.90
CA HIS A 371 -7.88 -3.20 -27.98
C HIS A 371 -7.69 -4.72 -27.85
N GLU A 372 -8.44 -5.33 -26.94
CA GLU A 372 -8.35 -6.75 -26.60
C GLU A 372 -9.28 -7.65 -27.41
N ASN A 373 -9.99 -7.05 -28.37
CA ASN A 373 -10.99 -7.71 -29.22
C ASN A 373 -12.04 -8.49 -28.42
N PHE A 374 -12.51 -7.94 -27.29
CA PHE A 374 -13.63 -8.55 -26.57
C PHE A 374 -14.92 -8.48 -27.40
N SER A 375 -15.72 -9.53 -27.31
CA SER A 375 -17.00 -9.67 -27.99
C SER A 375 -18.18 -9.48 -27.03
N GLY A 376 -19.34 -9.14 -27.58
CA GLY A 376 -20.56 -8.91 -26.81
C GLY A 376 -20.71 -7.46 -26.34
N ASN A 377 -21.53 -7.28 -25.30
CA ASN A 377 -21.83 -5.95 -24.76
C ASN A 377 -20.61 -5.41 -24.01
N ASN A 378 -20.09 -4.26 -24.45
CA ASN A 378 -18.96 -3.61 -23.81
C ASN A 378 -19.31 -3.17 -22.39
N LEU A 379 -18.72 -3.87 -21.42
CA LEU A 379 -18.89 -3.62 -20.00
C LEU A 379 -18.41 -2.22 -19.57
N TRP A 380 -17.46 -1.67 -20.32
CA TRP A 380 -16.82 -0.38 -20.05
C TRP A 380 -17.36 0.74 -20.94
N ALA A 381 -18.50 0.52 -21.62
CA ALA A 381 -19.08 1.49 -22.56
C ALA A 381 -19.41 2.87 -21.93
N ASN A 382 -19.62 2.91 -20.61
CA ASN A 382 -19.90 4.15 -19.87
C ASN A 382 -18.64 4.80 -19.28
N GLY A 383 -17.45 4.19 -19.46
CA GLY A 383 -16.16 4.70 -19.00
C GLY A 383 -15.37 5.43 -20.08
N GLY A 384 -14.20 5.94 -19.68
CA GLY A 384 -13.22 6.50 -20.61
C GLY A 384 -12.38 5.41 -21.32
N PRO A 385 -11.45 5.80 -22.22
CA PRO A 385 -10.49 4.86 -22.81
C PRO A 385 -9.63 4.12 -21.76
N ASP A 386 -9.46 4.71 -20.58
CA ASP A 386 -8.75 4.18 -19.43
C ASP A 386 -9.55 3.16 -18.61
N ALA A 387 -10.86 3.01 -18.84
CA ALA A 387 -11.66 1.97 -18.20
C ALA A 387 -11.12 0.56 -18.52
N PRO A 388 -10.94 -0.33 -17.52
CA PRO A 388 -11.53 -0.24 -16.17
C PRO A 388 -10.69 0.49 -15.10
N PHE A 389 -9.56 1.08 -15.47
CA PHE A 389 -8.64 1.79 -14.58
C PHE A 389 -9.00 3.27 -14.40
N ASP A 390 -10.29 3.60 -14.38
CA ASP A 390 -10.84 4.92 -14.08
C ASP A 390 -11.63 4.94 -12.76
N GLY A 391 -11.68 3.79 -12.06
CA GLY A 391 -12.31 3.63 -10.74
C GLY A 391 -11.44 4.09 -9.55
N LYS A 392 -11.97 3.87 -8.34
CA LYS A 392 -11.26 4.04 -7.06
C LYS A 392 -10.69 2.71 -6.61
N PHE A 393 -9.45 2.72 -6.14
CA PHE A 393 -8.71 1.55 -5.69
C PHE A 393 -8.22 1.77 -4.25
N ASP A 394 -8.27 0.71 -3.44
CA ASP A 394 -7.57 0.62 -2.15
C ASP A 394 -6.14 0.10 -2.40
N LEU A 395 -5.18 0.57 -1.61
CA LEU A 395 -3.84 -0.01 -1.55
C LEU A 395 -3.84 -1.21 -0.61
N ILE A 396 -3.30 -2.31 -1.09
CA ILE A 396 -3.18 -3.57 -0.35
C ILE A 396 -1.71 -3.95 -0.21
N LEU A 397 -1.31 -4.23 1.02
CA LEU A 397 0.00 -4.81 1.34
C LEU A 397 -0.23 -6.16 2.01
N ASN A 398 0.35 -7.23 1.48
CA ASN A 398 0.23 -8.55 2.10
C ASN A 398 1.45 -9.44 1.87
N VAL A 399 1.48 -10.52 2.66
CA VAL A 399 2.35 -11.66 2.43
C VAL A 399 1.49 -12.92 2.39
N ALA A 400 1.26 -13.47 1.20
CA ALA A 400 0.63 -14.77 1.02
C ALA A 400 1.67 -15.89 1.10
N VAL A 401 1.23 -17.14 1.22
CA VAL A 401 2.10 -18.32 1.18
C VAL A 401 1.46 -19.44 0.37
N GLY A 402 2.24 -19.99 -0.57
CA GLY A 402 1.79 -21.04 -1.49
C GLY A 402 0.58 -20.61 -2.32
N GLY A 403 -0.19 -21.60 -2.77
CA GLY A 403 -1.40 -21.39 -3.56
C GLY A 403 -1.50 -22.32 -4.76
N THR A 404 -2.71 -22.40 -5.31
CA THR A 404 -3.05 -23.24 -6.48
C THR A 404 -3.43 -22.45 -7.72
N GLY A 405 -3.40 -21.11 -7.63
CA GLY A 405 -3.72 -20.19 -8.72
C GLY A 405 -2.66 -20.10 -9.82
N GLY A 406 -1.59 -20.92 -9.77
CA GLY A 406 -0.54 -20.95 -10.78
C GLY A 406 0.59 -19.92 -10.57
N PHE A 407 0.62 -19.17 -9.46
CA PHE A 407 1.74 -18.26 -9.16
C PHE A 407 3.06 -19.01 -8.89
N PHE A 408 2.93 -20.21 -8.31
CA PHE A 408 3.99 -21.22 -8.23
C PHE A 408 3.59 -22.41 -9.13
N PRO A 409 3.92 -22.41 -10.44
CA PRO A 409 3.50 -23.47 -11.35
C PRO A 409 4.02 -24.87 -10.97
N ASP A 410 3.22 -25.88 -11.26
CA ASP A 410 3.67 -27.28 -11.24
C ASP A 410 4.86 -27.49 -12.19
N GLY A 411 5.83 -28.31 -11.77
CA GLY A 411 7.02 -28.64 -12.56
C GLY A 411 8.16 -27.61 -12.48
N TRP A 412 7.96 -26.46 -11.84
CA TRP A 412 9.06 -25.55 -11.53
C TRP A 412 9.99 -26.14 -10.47
N ASN A 413 11.28 -25.85 -10.61
CA ASN A 413 12.31 -26.39 -9.73
C ASN A 413 12.72 -25.37 -8.67
N ASN A 414 12.91 -25.81 -7.43
CA ASN A 414 13.44 -25.00 -6.35
C ASN A 414 14.56 -25.78 -5.63
N GLY A 415 15.76 -25.77 -6.21
CA GLY A 415 16.89 -26.54 -5.68
C GLY A 415 16.68 -28.06 -5.78
N ALA A 416 16.93 -28.78 -4.69
CA ALA A 416 16.79 -30.24 -4.64
C ALA A 416 15.36 -30.72 -4.35
N ASP A 417 14.55 -29.86 -3.73
CA ASP A 417 13.28 -30.27 -3.13
C ASP A 417 12.06 -30.02 -4.02
N GLY A 418 12.19 -29.12 -5.02
CA GLY A 418 11.11 -28.76 -5.93
C GLY A 418 9.88 -28.22 -5.22
N LYS A 419 8.76 -28.10 -5.94
CA LYS A 419 7.47 -27.69 -5.36
C LYS A 419 6.85 -28.84 -4.54
N PRO A 420 6.46 -28.63 -3.26
CA PRO A 420 5.97 -29.70 -2.38
C PRO A 420 4.50 -30.10 -2.55
N TRP A 421 3.73 -29.40 -3.39
CA TRP A 421 2.33 -29.72 -3.69
C TRP A 421 2.09 -29.71 -5.21
N LYS A 422 0.97 -30.31 -5.64
CA LYS A 422 0.44 -30.23 -7.00
C LYS A 422 -0.88 -29.48 -6.99
N ASP A 423 -1.09 -28.54 -7.91
CA ASP A 423 -2.27 -27.66 -7.86
C ASP A 423 -3.60 -28.41 -8.05
N SER A 424 -3.55 -29.60 -8.66
CA SER A 424 -4.71 -30.46 -8.93
C SER A 424 -5.14 -31.36 -7.77
N THR A 425 -4.39 -31.44 -6.67
CA THR A 425 -4.76 -32.33 -5.56
C THR A 425 -5.69 -31.64 -4.57
N SER A 426 -6.59 -32.41 -3.93
CA SER A 426 -7.44 -31.90 -2.86
C SER A 426 -6.70 -31.76 -1.52
N THR A 427 -5.47 -32.28 -1.43
CA THR A 427 -4.63 -32.32 -0.22
C THR A 427 -3.55 -31.25 -0.18
N VAL A 428 -3.58 -30.25 -1.07
CA VAL A 428 -2.50 -29.25 -1.27
C VAL A 428 -1.92 -28.66 0.01
N MET A 429 -2.75 -28.20 0.95
CA MET A 429 -2.30 -27.61 2.21
C MET A 429 -1.63 -28.65 3.13
N LYS A 430 -2.13 -29.88 3.12
CA LYS A 430 -1.55 -31.00 3.88
C LYS A 430 -0.21 -31.44 3.27
N ASP A 431 -0.12 -31.51 1.95
CA ASP A 431 1.10 -31.89 1.23
C ASP A 431 2.20 -30.83 1.44
N PHE A 432 1.83 -29.55 1.36
CA PHE A 432 2.68 -28.42 1.72
C PHE A 432 3.21 -28.53 3.16
N TRP A 433 2.32 -28.76 4.14
CA TRP A 433 2.68 -28.85 5.55
C TRP A 433 3.54 -30.08 5.90
N ASN A 434 3.20 -31.24 5.36
CA ASN A 434 3.94 -32.47 5.61
C ASN A 434 5.35 -32.44 4.98
N SER A 435 5.55 -31.61 3.96
CA SER A 435 6.85 -31.40 3.33
C SER A 435 7.68 -30.29 3.99
N ARG A 436 7.25 -29.73 5.12
CA ARG A 436 7.93 -28.58 5.75
C ARG A 436 9.38 -28.79 6.09
N SER A 437 9.82 -30.02 6.39
CA SER A 437 11.23 -30.33 6.61
C SER A 437 12.13 -30.02 5.40
N LYS A 438 11.55 -29.83 4.21
CA LYS A 438 12.24 -29.47 2.96
C LYS A 438 12.34 -27.97 2.72
N TRP A 439 11.50 -27.15 3.35
CA TRP A 439 11.44 -25.72 3.02
C TRP A 439 11.48 -24.80 4.25
N GLN A 440 11.05 -25.27 5.43
CA GLN A 440 10.98 -24.44 6.64
C GLN A 440 12.35 -23.93 7.08
N GLN A 441 13.42 -24.65 6.75
CA GLN A 441 14.79 -24.23 7.06
C GLN A 441 15.22 -22.99 6.27
N THR A 442 14.46 -22.57 5.26
CA THR A 442 14.69 -21.30 4.56
C THR A 442 13.99 -20.11 5.24
N TRP A 443 13.15 -20.37 6.23
CA TRP A 443 12.40 -19.35 6.97
C TRP A 443 13.18 -18.92 8.20
N HIS A 444 13.82 -17.76 8.14
CA HIS A 444 14.70 -17.26 9.20
C HIS A 444 14.15 -15.98 9.85
N GLY A 445 13.85 -16.06 11.14
CA GLY A 445 13.59 -14.87 11.97
C GLY A 445 12.56 -13.92 11.35
N ASP A 446 12.96 -12.66 11.14
CA ASP A 446 12.13 -11.63 10.52
C ASP A 446 12.39 -11.47 9.01
N ASP A 447 13.25 -12.29 8.39
CA ASP A 447 13.52 -12.22 6.95
C ASP A 447 12.38 -12.77 6.10
N VAL A 448 11.50 -13.57 6.69
CA VAL A 448 10.24 -13.99 6.07
C VAL A 448 9.17 -12.89 6.03
N ALA A 449 9.41 -11.74 6.68
CA ALA A 449 8.48 -10.63 6.71
C ALA A 449 8.74 -9.64 5.56
N MET A 450 7.67 -9.16 4.92
CA MET A 450 7.77 -7.92 4.15
C MET A 450 7.92 -6.76 5.12
N LYS A 451 8.98 -5.97 4.96
CA LYS A 451 9.33 -4.85 5.84
C LYS A 451 9.09 -3.55 5.11
N VAL A 452 8.25 -2.67 5.66
CA VAL A 452 7.85 -1.41 5.00
C VAL A 452 8.25 -0.22 5.86
N LYS A 453 9.06 0.68 5.30
CA LYS A 453 9.51 1.92 5.96
C LYS A 453 8.49 3.04 5.83
N TYR A 454 7.90 3.21 4.65
CA TYR A 454 6.81 4.16 4.48
C TYR A 454 5.90 3.81 3.30
N VAL A 455 4.70 4.40 3.35
CA VAL A 455 3.73 4.46 2.25
C VAL A 455 3.39 5.93 2.01
N LYS A 456 3.32 6.33 0.73
CA LYS A 456 2.81 7.64 0.30
C LYS A 456 1.87 7.47 -0.88
N MET A 457 0.72 8.13 -0.83
CA MET A 457 -0.22 8.20 -1.94
C MET A 457 -0.50 9.66 -2.28
N VAL A 458 -0.26 10.04 -3.52
CA VAL A 458 -0.49 11.39 -4.07
C VAL A 458 -1.54 11.28 -5.15
N ARG A 459 -2.63 12.03 -5.03
CA ARG A 459 -3.65 12.10 -6.08
C ARG A 459 -3.29 13.20 -7.07
N TYR A 460 -3.45 12.91 -8.36
CA TYR A 460 -3.40 13.92 -9.42
C TYR A 460 -4.80 14.56 -9.55
N ASN A 461 -4.88 15.88 -9.45
CA ASN A 461 -6.11 16.64 -9.76
C ASN A 461 -6.15 17.07 -11.21
#